data_AF-A0A4P2QCM3-F1
#
_entry.id   AF-A0A4P2QCM3-F1
#
_cell.length_a   1.000
_cell.length_b   1.000
_cell.length_c   1.000
_cell.angle_alpha   90.00
_cell.angle_beta   90.00
_cell.angle_gamma   90.00
#
_symmetry.space_group_name_H-M   'P 1'
#
loop_
_entity.id
_entity.type
_entity.pdbx_description
1 polymer ?
#
loop_
_entity_poly.entity_id
_entity_poly.type
_entity_poly.pdbx_seq_one_letter_code
_entity_poly.pdbx_strand_id
1 'polypeptide(L)'
;MPTAPPAPPARFHTERVEREDLVMFINACFACTGQAEFYGTSGGQAVSIEFLHENILGNYRRLYARTLAAGINHFNQARIAVNLLATGAETPAPDRREEGSLIAAALRELPPQRALRALRELRERRVNHRRARAVIRGYLAGRPDPAFDACAIADALCAAADGRRRWRRTPVATTTPRRGRAAASAPS
;
A
#
# COMPACT_ATOMS: atom_id res chain seq x y z
N MET A 1 48.25 -23.09 21.77
CA MET A 1 47.39 -22.21 20.95
C MET A 1 45.96 -22.72 21.06
N PRO A 2 45.01 -21.97 21.64
CA PRO A 2 43.61 -22.38 21.60
C PRO A 2 43.12 -22.27 20.16
N THR A 3 42.73 -23.41 19.59
CA THR A 3 42.10 -23.48 18.26
C THR A 3 40.83 -22.64 18.27
N ALA A 4 40.72 -21.70 17.32
CA ALA A 4 39.50 -20.92 17.14
C ALA A 4 38.29 -21.88 17.01
N PRO A 5 37.15 -21.58 17.65
CA PRO A 5 35.97 -22.43 17.54
C PRO A 5 35.57 -22.57 16.06
N PRO A 6 35.06 -23.75 15.66
CA PRO A 6 34.63 -23.97 14.29
C PRO A 6 33.56 -22.96 13.89
N ALA A 7 33.64 -22.44 12.66
CA ALA A 7 32.65 -21.52 12.13
C ALA A 7 31.24 -22.17 12.24
N PRO A 8 30.20 -21.40 12.63
CA PRO A 8 28.86 -21.95 12.76
C PRO A 8 28.40 -22.56 11.43
N PRO A 9 27.63 -23.65 11.46
CA PRO A 9 27.01 -24.21 10.25
C PRO A 9 26.17 -23.15 9.53
N ALA A 10 26.13 -23.18 8.20
CA ALA A 10 25.40 -22.20 7.38
C ALA A 10 23.93 -22.01 7.81
N ARG A 11 23.27 -23.06 8.31
CA ARG A 11 21.89 -23.00 8.84
C ARG A 11 21.75 -22.04 10.03
N PHE A 12 22.72 -22.00 10.94
CA PHE A 12 22.71 -21.07 12.08
C PHE A 12 22.89 -19.62 11.63
N HIS A 13 23.65 -19.39 10.56
CA HIS A 13 23.76 -18.07 9.95
C HIS A 13 22.45 -17.65 9.29
N THR A 14 21.79 -18.55 8.55
CA THR A 14 20.48 -18.27 7.94
C THR A 14 19.46 -17.91 9.00
N GLU A 15 19.19 -18.79 9.98
CA GLU A 15 18.19 -18.53 11.04
C GLU A 15 18.45 -17.23 11.79
N ARG A 16 19.72 -16.84 11.98
CA ARG A 16 20.06 -15.57 12.63
C ARG A 16 19.70 -14.37 11.76
N VAL A 17 20.01 -14.42 10.47
CA VAL A 17 19.64 -13.38 9.50
C VAL A 17 18.12 -13.26 9.41
N GLU A 18 17.38 -14.37 9.37
CA GLU A 18 15.91 -14.31 9.37
C GLU A 18 15.38 -13.60 10.61
N ARG A 19 15.90 -13.92 11.80
CA ARG A 19 15.47 -13.27 13.06
C ARG A 19 15.83 -11.79 13.07
N GLU A 20 17.01 -11.42 12.59
CA GLU A 20 17.46 -10.02 12.51
C GLU A 20 16.56 -9.22 11.56
N ASP A 21 16.22 -9.75 10.38
CA ASP A 21 15.30 -9.16 9.42
C ASP A 21 13.90 -8.93 10.03
N LEU A 22 13.39 -9.92 10.75
CA LEU A 22 12.07 -9.86 11.39
C LEU A 22 12.01 -8.79 12.48
N VAL A 23 13.01 -8.75 13.36
CA VAL A 23 13.09 -7.75 14.42
C VAL A 23 13.24 -6.35 13.82
N MET A 24 14.07 -6.21 12.79
CA MET A 24 14.27 -4.95 12.08
C MET A 24 12.95 -4.46 11.46
N PHE A 25 12.24 -5.32 10.75
CA PHE A 25 10.97 -4.97 10.10
C PHE A 25 9.90 -4.54 11.09
N ILE A 26 9.72 -5.27 12.20
CA ILE A 26 8.72 -4.94 13.21
C ILE A 26 9.03 -3.58 13.83
N ASN A 27 10.28 -3.33 14.20
CA ASN A 27 10.69 -2.04 14.77
C ASN A 27 10.46 -0.89 13.79
N ALA A 28 10.81 -1.08 12.51
CA ALA A 28 10.55 -0.10 11.47
C ALA A 28 9.03 0.13 11.27
N CYS A 29 8.20 -0.91 11.36
CA CYS A 29 6.74 -0.78 11.27
C CYS A 29 6.12 0.07 12.40
N PHE A 30 6.77 0.15 13.56
CA PHE A 30 6.34 1.05 14.63
C PHE A 30 6.86 2.47 14.44
N ALA A 31 8.14 2.61 14.09
CA ALA A 31 8.83 3.90 14.05
C ALA A 31 8.56 4.72 12.78
N CYS A 32 8.43 4.07 11.62
CA CYS A 32 8.50 4.75 10.32
C CYS A 32 7.14 5.24 9.79
N THR A 33 7.06 6.45 9.21
CA THR A 33 5.76 7.08 8.85
C THR A 33 5.61 7.62 7.41
N GLY A 34 6.51 7.28 6.50
CA GLY A 34 6.23 7.29 5.06
C GLY A 34 6.90 8.38 4.24
N GLN A 35 7.97 8.98 4.75
CA GLN A 35 8.98 9.58 3.88
C GLN A 35 10.12 8.59 3.65
N ALA A 36 11.06 8.91 2.75
CA ALA A 36 12.22 8.08 2.39
C ALA A 36 13.11 7.81 3.60
N GLU A 37 12.64 6.90 4.45
CA GLU A 37 13.20 6.59 5.74
C GLU A 37 14.09 5.38 5.58
N PHE A 38 15.34 5.59 5.99
CA PHE A 38 16.35 4.57 6.02
C PHE A 38 16.49 4.10 7.47
N TYR A 39 16.39 2.80 7.66
CA TYR A 39 16.65 2.14 8.93
C TYR A 39 18.07 1.59 8.89
N GLY A 40 18.91 2.00 9.85
CA GLY A 40 20.31 1.57 9.95
C GLY A 40 20.67 1.28 11.40
N THR A 41 21.57 0.33 11.62
CA THR A 41 22.18 0.08 12.93
C THR A 41 23.58 0.69 12.98
N SER A 42 24.13 0.86 14.17
CA SER A 42 25.41 1.55 14.45
C SER A 42 26.66 0.92 13.78
N GLY A 43 26.52 -0.16 13.02
CA GLY A 43 27.61 -0.86 12.33
C GLY A 43 27.33 -1.28 10.87
N GLY A 44 26.26 -0.81 10.21
CA GLY A 44 25.90 -1.31 8.87
C GLY A 44 24.98 -0.41 8.04
N GLN A 45 24.93 -0.71 6.73
CA GLN A 45 24.19 0.02 5.68
C GLN A 45 22.76 0.37 6.08
N ALA A 46 22.34 1.59 5.73
CA ALA A 46 20.98 2.04 5.90
C ALA A 46 20.09 1.42 4.81
N VAL A 47 19.00 0.76 5.21
CA VAL A 47 18.06 0.06 4.34
C VAL A 47 16.75 0.84 4.27
N SER A 48 16.16 0.99 3.09
CA SER A 48 14.88 1.70 2.98
C SER A 48 13.72 0.86 3.53
N ILE A 49 12.73 1.54 4.11
CA ILE A 49 11.50 0.87 4.57
C ILE A 49 10.79 0.12 3.42
N GLU A 50 10.82 0.66 2.19
CA GLU A 50 10.21 0.00 1.02
C GLU A 50 10.91 -1.33 0.72
N PHE A 51 12.25 -1.37 0.78
CA PHE A 51 13.01 -2.60 0.61
C PHE A 51 12.67 -3.63 1.70
N LEU A 52 12.52 -3.21 2.95
CA LEU A 52 12.09 -4.12 4.02
C LEU A 52 10.70 -4.70 3.75
N HIS A 53 9.75 -3.90 3.26
CA HIS A 53 8.44 -4.41 2.86
C HIS A 53 8.54 -5.46 1.75
N GLU A 54 9.33 -5.21 0.71
CA GLU A 54 9.53 -6.14 -0.40
C GLU A 54 10.20 -7.44 0.05
N ASN A 55 11.28 -7.33 0.84
CA ASN A 55 12.04 -8.47 1.35
C ASN A 55 11.17 -9.38 2.24
N ILE A 56 10.44 -8.80 3.20
CA ILE A 56 9.62 -9.58 4.13
C ILE A 56 8.38 -10.14 3.42
N LEU A 57 7.79 -9.43 2.45
CA LEU A 57 6.68 -9.96 1.65
C LEU A 57 7.11 -11.16 0.81
N GLY A 58 8.28 -11.09 0.17
CA GLY A 58 8.81 -12.16 -0.68
C GLY A 58 9.20 -13.42 0.10
N ASN A 59 9.80 -13.25 1.29
CA ASN A 59 10.35 -14.37 2.05
C ASN A 59 9.39 -14.88 3.15
N TYR A 60 8.59 -14.00 3.76
CA TYR A 60 7.83 -14.29 4.98
C TYR A 60 6.39 -13.74 4.92
N ARG A 61 5.69 -13.92 3.80
CA ARG A 61 4.32 -13.39 3.56
C ARG A 61 3.34 -13.58 4.72
N ARG A 62 3.33 -14.76 5.35
CA ARG A 62 2.41 -15.05 6.46
C ARG A 62 2.69 -14.16 7.68
N LEU A 63 3.96 -13.90 7.98
CA LEU A 63 4.35 -12.98 9.04
C LEU A 63 4.07 -11.52 8.64
N TYR A 64 4.36 -11.16 7.39
CA TYR A 64 4.01 -9.85 6.84
C TYR A 64 2.53 -9.53 7.03
N ALA A 65 1.65 -10.50 6.73
CA ALA A 65 0.21 -10.37 6.96
C ALA A 65 -0.14 -10.25 8.45
N ARG A 66 0.43 -11.09 9.32
CA ARG A 66 0.16 -11.06 10.77
C ARG A 66 0.64 -9.79 11.47
N THR A 67 1.58 -9.08 10.86
CA THR A 67 2.03 -7.76 11.36
C THR A 67 0.87 -6.76 11.40
N LEU A 68 -0.18 -6.93 10.57
CA LEU A 68 -1.42 -6.15 10.67
C LEU A 68 -2.13 -6.27 12.02
N ALA A 69 -1.94 -7.38 12.76
CA ALA A 69 -2.52 -7.58 14.08
C ALA A 69 -1.62 -7.11 15.23
N ALA A 70 -0.42 -6.58 14.94
CA ALA A 70 0.57 -6.21 15.95
C ALA A 70 0.41 -4.77 16.48
N GLY A 71 -0.58 -4.01 16.03
CA GLY A 71 -0.77 -2.61 16.44
C GLY A 71 0.23 -1.64 15.81
N ILE A 72 0.77 -1.98 14.63
CA ILE A 72 1.67 -1.09 13.87
C ILE A 72 0.94 0.17 13.42
N ASN A 73 1.69 1.22 13.09
CA ASN A 73 1.08 2.50 12.72
C ASN A 73 0.27 2.45 11.41
N HIS A 74 -0.65 3.40 11.24
CA HIS A 74 -1.55 3.46 10.09
C HIS A 74 -0.87 3.57 8.72
N PHE A 75 0.34 4.14 8.66
CA PHE A 75 1.09 4.20 7.40
C PHE A 75 1.49 2.77 6.97
N ASN A 76 2.08 2.00 7.88
CA ASN A 76 2.50 0.63 7.61
C ASN A 76 1.30 -0.32 7.44
N GLN A 77 0.22 -0.14 8.20
CA GLN A 77 -1.03 -0.91 7.97
C GLN A 77 -1.55 -0.74 6.54
N ALA A 78 -1.61 0.50 6.04
CA ALA A 78 -2.06 0.79 4.68
C ALA A 78 -1.11 0.19 3.63
N ARG A 79 0.21 0.36 3.81
CA ARG A 79 1.24 -0.19 2.90
C ARG A 79 1.17 -1.72 2.82
N ILE A 80 1.07 -2.40 3.95
CA ILE A 80 0.94 -3.87 4.02
C ILE A 80 -0.35 -4.32 3.32
N ALA A 81 -1.49 -3.69 3.60
CA ALA A 81 -2.76 -4.00 2.96
C ALA A 81 -2.70 -3.85 1.43
N VAL A 82 -2.11 -2.76 0.92
CA VAL A 82 -1.93 -2.52 -0.51
C VAL A 82 -1.05 -3.60 -1.13
N ASN A 83 0.11 -3.88 -0.55
CA ASN A 83 1.07 -4.84 -1.10
C ASN A 83 0.51 -6.27 -1.12
N LEU A 84 -0.15 -6.70 -0.05
CA LEU A 84 -0.79 -8.03 0.03
C LEU A 84 -1.91 -8.18 -0.99
N LEU A 85 -2.74 -7.14 -1.18
CA LEU A 85 -3.78 -7.15 -2.19
C LEU A 85 -3.21 -7.08 -3.59
N ALA A 86 -2.15 -6.33 -3.85
CA ALA A 86 -1.50 -6.28 -5.17
C ALA A 86 -0.94 -7.65 -5.58
N THR A 87 -0.34 -8.38 -4.64
CA THR A 87 0.24 -9.72 -4.85
C THR A 87 -0.71 -10.86 -4.45
N GLY A 88 -2.01 -10.58 -4.29
CA GLY A 88 -2.97 -11.54 -3.73
C GLY A 88 -3.18 -12.83 -4.52
N ALA A 89 -2.72 -12.87 -5.78
CA ALA A 89 -2.71 -14.08 -6.60
C ALA A 89 -1.67 -15.12 -6.12
N GLU A 90 -0.58 -14.65 -5.51
CA GLU A 90 0.53 -15.47 -5.00
C GLU A 90 0.22 -16.06 -3.63
N THR A 91 -0.89 -15.67 -2.99
CA THR A 91 -1.23 -16.16 -1.64
C THR A 91 -1.55 -17.66 -1.66
N PRO A 92 -0.83 -18.47 -0.85
CA PRO A 92 -1.12 -19.88 -0.68
C PRO A 92 -2.57 -20.11 -0.24
N ALA A 93 -3.23 -21.13 -0.81
CA ALA A 93 -4.61 -21.48 -0.48
C ALA A 93 -4.95 -21.53 1.03
N PRO A 94 -4.14 -22.14 1.92
CA PRO A 94 -4.45 -22.20 3.35
C PRO A 94 -4.47 -20.82 4.03
N ASP A 95 -3.65 -19.88 3.57
CA ASP A 95 -3.47 -18.58 4.23
C ASP A 95 -4.47 -17.51 3.75
N ARG A 96 -5.14 -17.74 2.59
CA ARG A 96 -6.02 -16.73 1.95
C ARG A 96 -7.10 -16.18 2.87
N ARG A 97 -7.70 -17.04 3.70
CA ARG A 97 -8.79 -16.66 4.61
C ARG A 97 -8.27 -15.80 5.76
N GLU A 98 -7.20 -16.24 6.41
CA GLU A 98 -6.54 -15.50 7.50
C GLU A 98 -6.07 -14.14 7.00
N GLU A 99 -5.28 -14.13 5.92
CA GLU A 99 -4.74 -12.91 5.32
C GLU A 99 -5.85 -11.95 4.88
N GLY A 100 -6.92 -12.46 4.25
CA GLY A 100 -8.07 -11.64 3.87
C GLY A 100 -8.79 -10.99 5.07
N SER A 101 -8.90 -11.72 6.18
CA SER A 101 -9.53 -11.22 7.41
C SER A 101 -8.68 -10.15 8.10
N LEU A 102 -7.36 -10.33 8.12
CA LEU A 102 -6.41 -9.36 8.64
C LEU A 102 -6.43 -8.06 7.84
N ILE A 103 -6.43 -8.14 6.50
CA ILE A 103 -6.55 -6.96 5.64
C ILE A 103 -7.88 -6.23 5.89
N ALA A 104 -8.99 -6.97 5.97
CA ALA A 104 -10.31 -6.36 6.19
C ALA A 104 -10.44 -5.74 7.60
N ALA A 105 -9.79 -6.29 8.62
CA ALA A 105 -9.70 -5.69 9.94
C ALA A 105 -8.87 -4.40 9.90
N ALA A 106 -7.66 -4.45 9.35
CA ALA A 106 -6.77 -3.29 9.25
C ALA A 106 -7.41 -2.14 8.47
N LEU A 107 -8.05 -2.41 7.32
CA LEU A 107 -8.73 -1.36 6.55
C LEU A 107 -9.86 -0.67 7.33
N ARG A 108 -10.57 -1.40 8.20
CA ARG A 108 -11.64 -0.83 9.04
C ARG A 108 -11.09 0.00 10.20
N GLU A 109 -9.90 -0.34 10.70
CA GLU A 109 -9.24 0.38 11.79
C GLU A 109 -8.60 1.71 11.30
N LEU A 110 -8.16 1.74 10.04
CA LEU A 110 -7.56 2.93 9.45
C LEU A 110 -8.52 4.15 9.50
N PRO A 111 -7.97 5.36 9.73
CA PRO A 111 -8.71 6.58 9.50
C PRO A 111 -9.31 6.61 8.09
N PRO A 112 -10.56 7.08 7.93
CA PRO A 112 -11.29 7.05 6.66
C PRO A 112 -10.49 7.49 5.44
N GLN A 113 -9.76 8.60 5.56
CA GLN A 113 -8.96 9.18 4.48
C GLN A 113 -7.76 8.30 4.09
N ARG A 114 -7.15 7.61 5.07
CA ARG A 114 -6.01 6.71 4.83
C ARG A 114 -6.45 5.43 4.12
N ALA A 115 -7.56 4.84 4.54
CA ALA A 115 -8.15 3.69 3.86
C ALA A 115 -8.55 4.03 2.41
N LEU A 116 -9.19 5.18 2.18
CA LEU A 116 -9.54 5.64 0.82
C LEU A 116 -8.30 5.85 -0.07
N ARG A 117 -7.21 6.41 0.48
CA ARG A 117 -5.94 6.53 -0.25
C ARG A 117 -5.37 5.16 -0.64
N ALA A 118 -5.37 4.19 0.27
CA ALA A 118 -4.94 2.82 -0.03
C ALA A 118 -5.78 2.19 -1.16
N LEU A 119 -7.09 2.43 -1.17
CA LEU A 119 -7.97 1.95 -2.24
C LEU A 119 -7.70 2.62 -3.59
N ARG A 120 -7.39 3.92 -3.59
CA ARG A 120 -6.97 4.65 -4.81
C ARG A 120 -5.66 4.12 -5.36
N GLU A 121 -4.72 3.80 -4.48
CA GLU A 121 -3.43 3.22 -4.86
C GLU A 121 -3.60 1.83 -5.51
N LEU A 122 -4.47 0.97 -4.96
CA LEU A 122 -4.81 -0.31 -5.59
C LEU A 122 -5.39 -0.15 -6.99
N ARG A 123 -6.22 0.88 -7.20
CA ARG A 123 -6.75 1.22 -8.52
C ARG A 123 -5.65 1.66 -9.46
N GLU A 124 -4.75 2.54 -9.02
CA GLU A 124 -3.61 3.01 -9.83
C GLU A 124 -2.70 1.84 -10.23
N ARG A 125 -2.50 0.88 -9.33
CA ARG A 125 -1.83 -0.41 -9.59
C ARG A 125 -2.67 -1.42 -10.38
N ARG A 126 -3.90 -1.07 -10.78
CA ARG A 126 -4.86 -1.89 -11.55
C ARG A 126 -5.17 -3.26 -10.92
N VAL A 127 -5.18 -3.35 -9.60
CA VAL A 127 -5.46 -4.59 -8.86
C VAL A 127 -6.96 -4.92 -8.97
N ASN A 128 -7.31 -6.00 -9.69
CA ASN A 128 -8.70 -6.29 -10.04
C ASN A 128 -9.16 -7.74 -9.77
N HIS A 129 -8.34 -8.57 -9.12
CA HIS A 129 -8.70 -9.97 -8.88
C HIS A 129 -9.90 -10.11 -7.92
N ARG A 130 -10.56 -11.28 -7.98
CA ARG A 130 -11.81 -11.56 -7.24
C ARG A 130 -11.68 -11.27 -5.75
N ARG A 131 -10.53 -11.58 -5.16
CA ARG A 131 -10.27 -11.41 -3.72
C ARG A 131 -10.15 -9.94 -3.34
N ALA A 132 -9.36 -9.15 -4.07
CA ALA A 132 -9.29 -7.70 -3.85
C ALA A 132 -10.67 -7.06 -3.97
N ARG A 133 -11.43 -7.40 -5.02
CA ARG A 133 -12.81 -6.91 -5.17
C ARG A 133 -13.73 -7.29 -4.02
N ALA A 134 -13.56 -8.48 -3.42
CA ALA A 134 -14.36 -8.89 -2.26
C ALA A 134 -14.02 -8.06 -1.02
N VAL A 135 -12.74 -7.85 -0.73
CA VAL A 135 -12.28 -7.03 0.41
C VAL A 135 -12.72 -5.57 0.25
N ILE A 136 -12.53 -4.99 -0.93
CA ILE A 136 -12.90 -3.60 -1.23
C ILE A 136 -14.41 -3.40 -1.08
N ARG A 137 -15.23 -4.28 -1.65
CA ARG A 137 -16.69 -4.21 -1.51
C ARG A 137 -17.13 -4.35 -0.05
N GLY A 138 -16.52 -5.27 0.70
CA GLY A 138 -16.81 -5.44 2.12
C GLY A 138 -16.50 -4.20 2.94
N TYR A 139 -15.38 -3.54 2.65
CA TYR A 139 -15.02 -2.27 3.30
C TYR A 139 -16.04 -1.16 2.98
N LEU A 140 -16.42 -0.98 1.72
CA LEU A 140 -17.35 0.07 1.32
C LEU A 140 -18.78 -0.15 1.83
N ALA A 141 -19.24 -1.40 1.88
CA ALA A 141 -20.56 -1.74 2.41
C ALA A 141 -20.70 -1.45 3.92
N GLY A 142 -19.59 -1.42 4.66
CA GLY A 142 -19.58 -1.16 6.09
C GLY A 142 -19.64 0.32 6.47
N ARG A 143 -19.70 1.26 5.49
CA ARG A 143 -19.68 2.69 5.77
C ARG A 143 -21.07 3.33 5.79
N PRO A 144 -21.28 4.34 6.66
CA PRO A 144 -22.57 4.99 6.86
C PRO A 144 -22.99 5.89 5.69
N ASP A 145 -22.05 6.43 4.90
CA ASP A 145 -22.35 7.23 3.71
C ASP A 145 -21.61 6.70 2.46
N PRO A 146 -22.21 5.73 1.76
CA PRO A 146 -21.65 5.17 0.54
C PRO A 146 -21.54 6.18 -0.61
N ALA A 147 -22.33 7.27 -0.61
CA ALA A 147 -22.40 8.22 -1.71
C ALA A 147 -21.24 9.24 -1.69
N PHE A 148 -20.89 9.73 -0.49
CA PHE A 148 -19.71 10.59 -0.31
C PHE A 148 -18.40 9.85 -0.65
N ASP A 149 -18.35 8.55 -0.32
CA ASP A 149 -17.19 7.70 -0.57
C ASP A 149 -17.15 7.14 -1.99
N ALA A 150 -18.33 6.94 -2.56
CA ALA A 150 -18.49 6.81 -3.99
C ALA A 150 -17.89 8.04 -4.64
N CYS A 151 -18.21 9.30 -4.37
CA CYS A 151 -17.50 10.41 -5.06
C CYS A 151 -15.95 10.38 -4.90
N ALA A 152 -15.42 9.86 -3.78
CA ALA A 152 -13.98 9.67 -3.62
C ALA A 152 -13.39 8.50 -4.45
N ILE A 153 -14.20 7.53 -4.92
CA ILE A 153 -13.79 6.29 -5.61
C ILE A 153 -14.57 6.00 -6.93
N ALA A 154 -15.71 6.63 -7.19
CA ALA A 154 -16.77 6.26 -8.15
C ALA A 154 -16.51 6.77 -9.55
N ASP A 155 -15.67 7.80 -9.71
CA ASP A 155 -15.00 8.02 -11.00
C ASP A 155 -14.26 6.77 -11.48
N ALA A 156 -13.95 5.82 -10.58
CA ALA A 156 -13.30 4.56 -10.93
C ALA A 156 -14.12 3.28 -10.72
N LEU A 157 -15.07 3.25 -9.79
CA LEU A 157 -15.95 2.08 -9.63
C LEU A 157 -17.12 2.07 -10.64
N CYS A 158 -17.64 3.23 -11.05
CA CYS A 158 -18.66 3.29 -12.12
C CYS A 158 -18.08 2.81 -13.47
N ALA A 159 -16.81 3.09 -13.77
CA ALA A 159 -16.15 2.61 -14.98
C ALA A 159 -15.83 1.10 -14.98
N ALA A 160 -15.72 0.48 -13.80
CA ALA A 160 -15.49 -0.96 -13.65
C ALA A 160 -16.78 -1.79 -13.58
N ALA A 161 -17.89 -1.17 -13.16
CA ALA A 161 -19.22 -1.78 -13.17
C ALA A 161 -19.86 -1.75 -14.57
N ASP A 162 -19.57 -0.71 -15.36
CA ASP A 162 -20.11 -0.56 -16.71
C ASP A 162 -19.13 -1.16 -17.73
N GLY A 163 -19.21 -2.47 -17.95
CA GLY A 163 -18.39 -3.26 -18.90
C GLY A 163 -18.51 -2.85 -20.38
N ARG A 164 -18.97 -1.63 -20.67
CA ARG A 164 -19.11 -1.04 -21.99
C ARG A 164 -18.78 0.45 -21.92
N ARG A 165 -17.52 0.82 -22.16
CA ARG A 165 -17.17 1.95 -23.04
C ARG A 165 -15.65 2.07 -23.22
N ARG A 166 -15.26 2.03 -24.49
CA ARG A 166 -13.95 2.43 -25.02
C ARG A 166 -13.62 3.83 -24.50
N TRP A 167 -12.54 3.94 -23.72
CA TRP A 167 -12.01 5.20 -23.21
C TRP A 167 -11.66 6.15 -24.35
N ARG A 168 -12.52 7.14 -24.62
CA ARG A 168 -12.10 8.35 -25.34
C ARG A 168 -11.59 9.34 -24.29
N ARG A 169 -10.33 9.74 -24.45
CA ARG A 169 -9.76 10.90 -23.74
C ARG A 169 -10.65 12.10 -24.04
N THR A 170 -11.34 12.64 -23.04
CA THR A 170 -11.85 14.01 -23.11
C THR A 170 -10.65 14.95 -22.95
N PRO A 171 -10.41 15.87 -23.89
CA PRO A 171 -9.42 16.91 -23.68
C PRO A 171 -9.95 17.87 -22.60
N VAL A 172 -9.08 18.20 -21.66
CA VAL A 172 -9.27 19.33 -20.74
C VAL A 172 -9.58 20.58 -21.56
N ALA A 173 -10.67 21.26 -21.20
CA ALA A 173 -11.05 22.53 -21.78
C ALA A 173 -9.90 23.54 -21.60
N THR A 174 -9.33 23.97 -22.72
CA THR A 174 -8.41 25.10 -22.77
C THR A 174 -9.21 26.36 -22.49
N THR A 175 -9.05 26.92 -21.28
CA THR A 175 -9.60 28.22 -20.91
C THR A 175 -8.96 29.29 -21.79
N THR A 176 -9.75 29.89 -22.67
CA THR A 176 -9.39 31.04 -23.50
C THR A 176 -8.99 32.24 -22.63
N PRO A 177 -7.83 32.89 -22.86
CA PRO A 177 -7.56 34.17 -22.25
C PRO A 177 -8.35 35.27 -22.97
N ARG A 178 -9.16 35.98 -22.17
CA ARG A 178 -9.99 37.14 -22.51
C ARG A 178 -9.10 38.29 -22.99
N ARG A 179 -9.13 38.63 -24.29
CA ARG A 179 -8.47 39.85 -24.81
C ARG A 179 -9.16 41.09 -24.23
N GLY A 180 -8.38 41.90 -23.52
CA GLY A 180 -8.79 43.20 -23.01
C GLY A 180 -9.08 44.19 -24.12
N ARG A 181 -10.16 44.96 -23.95
CA ARG A 181 -10.42 46.22 -24.66
C ARG A 181 -9.36 47.23 -24.20
N ALA A 182 -8.56 47.74 -25.12
CA ALA A 182 -7.84 49.00 -24.94
C ALA A 182 -8.53 50.05 -25.81
N ALA A 183 -9.09 51.07 -25.15
CA ALA A 183 -9.48 52.32 -25.76
C ALA A 183 -8.21 53.12 -26.05
N ALA A 184 -8.09 53.71 -27.24
CA ALA A 184 -7.13 54.77 -27.51
C ALA A 184 -7.73 55.76 -28.51
N SER A 185 -7.85 56.97 -28.00
CA SER A 185 -8.30 58.24 -28.56
C SER A 185 -7.51 58.65 -29.82
N ALA A 186 -8.17 59.38 -30.72
CA ALA A 186 -7.56 60.24 -31.73
C ALA A 186 -6.78 61.40 -31.08
N PRO A 187 -5.74 61.95 -31.74
CA PRO A 187 -5.90 63.14 -32.61
C PRO A 187 -4.96 63.06 -33.86
N SER A 188 -4.98 63.88 -34.91
CA SER A 188 -5.67 65.10 -35.36
C SER A 188 -5.93 64.96 -36.86
#